data_AF-A0A8H5TCX3-F1
#
_entry.id   AF-A0A8H5TCX3-F1
#
_cell.length_a   1.000
_cell.length_b   1.000
_cell.length_c   1.000
_cell.angle_alpha   90.00
_cell.angle_beta   90.00
_cell.angle_gamma   90.00
#
_symmetry.space_group_name_H-M   'P 1'
#
loop_
_entity.id
_entity.type
_entity.pdbx_description
1 polymer ?
#
loop_
_entity_poly.entity_id
_entity_poly.type
_entity_poly.pdbx_seq_one_letter_code
_entity_poly.pdbx_strand_id
1 'polypeptide(L)'
;MADTIKNLLSDNSVSADEAAHKIAGPCIEAINKDEDASKIEDQLQALWSAVLTAAEQTPHDQQDKLVEIVRSIKTLPGATDKAKKITVWDEEVSWDKLPLFGAAAREQLDTAQEKSDDACVNINSFFARLTAAGVNDLSLFAIWVLRGTLEDPSADQIAQEASPRLLKATSTWFIYASGALKKASSEGKQFDGKIAKPGASLAEHKDENGWRGFCNDRWKIWQDRLSTLKSTDLPEDVKSLVARAVDSF
;
A
#
# COMPACT_ATOMS: atom_id res chain seq x y z
N MET A 1 -20.44 -6.36 -0.68
CA MET A 1 -19.63 -5.91 -1.84
C MET A 1 -18.27 -6.61 -1.90
N ALA A 2 -17.57 -6.85 -0.80
CA ALA A 2 -16.29 -7.59 -0.80
C ALA A 2 -16.37 -9.00 -1.43
N ASP A 3 -17.39 -9.80 -1.11
CA ASP A 3 -17.59 -11.12 -1.74
C ASP A 3 -17.85 -11.03 -3.24
N THR A 4 -18.52 -9.96 -3.68
CA THR A 4 -18.71 -9.66 -5.11
C THR A 4 -17.36 -9.43 -5.79
N ILE A 5 -16.46 -8.65 -5.17
CA ILE A 5 -15.12 -8.41 -5.70
C ILE A 5 -14.33 -9.72 -5.76
N LYS A 6 -14.36 -10.53 -4.70
CA LYS A 6 -13.68 -11.85 -4.72
C LYS A 6 -14.18 -12.75 -5.83
N ASN A 7 -15.48 -12.81 -6.07
CA ASN A 7 -16.03 -13.59 -7.17
C ASN A 7 -15.51 -13.07 -8.52
N LEU A 8 -15.42 -11.74 -8.69
CA LEU A 8 -14.84 -11.14 -9.90
C LEU A 8 -13.33 -11.42 -10.00
N LEU A 9 -12.60 -11.49 -8.90
CA LEU A 9 -11.18 -11.85 -8.89
C LEU A 9 -10.95 -13.28 -9.36
N SER A 10 -11.78 -14.22 -8.90
CA SER A 10 -11.70 -15.64 -9.26
C SER A 10 -12.21 -15.96 -10.67
N ASP A 11 -13.05 -15.10 -11.25
CA ASP A 11 -13.63 -15.30 -12.58
C ASP A 11 -12.72 -14.75 -13.69
N ASN A 12 -11.90 -15.62 -14.28
CA ASN A 12 -10.99 -15.26 -15.37
C ASN A 12 -11.70 -14.81 -16.66
N SER A 13 -13.02 -15.02 -16.79
CA SER A 13 -13.77 -14.52 -17.95
C SER A 13 -14.09 -13.02 -17.84
N VAL A 14 -14.07 -12.47 -16.63
CA VAL A 14 -14.32 -11.04 -16.39
C VAL A 14 -13.00 -10.28 -16.39
N SER A 15 -12.88 -9.32 -17.31
CA SER A 15 -11.73 -8.41 -17.38
C SER A 15 -11.68 -7.44 -16.20
N ALA A 16 -10.52 -6.83 -15.96
CA ALA A 16 -10.37 -5.80 -14.93
C ALA A 16 -11.25 -4.57 -15.20
N ASP A 17 -11.42 -4.19 -16.47
CA ASP A 17 -12.27 -3.05 -16.86
C ASP A 17 -13.76 -3.33 -16.61
N GLU A 18 -14.24 -4.52 -16.96
CA GLU A 18 -15.62 -4.92 -16.68
C GLU A 18 -15.89 -4.99 -15.17
N ALA A 19 -14.95 -5.54 -14.41
CA ALA A 19 -15.04 -5.56 -12.95
C ALA A 19 -15.04 -4.14 -12.36
N ALA A 20 -14.15 -3.26 -12.83
CA ALA A 20 -14.08 -1.86 -12.41
C ALA A 20 -15.40 -1.11 -12.65
N HIS A 21 -15.96 -1.23 -13.86
CA HIS A 21 -17.28 -0.65 -14.17
C HIS A 21 -18.37 -1.17 -13.24
N LYS A 22 -18.40 -2.48 -12.96
CA LYS A 22 -19.41 -3.10 -12.11
C LYS A 22 -19.32 -2.61 -10.66
N ILE A 23 -18.12 -2.49 -10.10
CA ILE A 23 -17.95 -2.15 -8.68
C ILE A 23 -17.99 -0.64 -8.43
N ALA A 24 -17.49 0.18 -9.35
CA ALA A 24 -17.55 1.64 -9.24
C ALA A 24 -18.87 2.24 -9.76
N GLY A 25 -19.72 1.43 -10.41
CA GLY A 25 -21.02 1.83 -10.96
C GLY A 25 -21.85 2.70 -10.00
N PRO A 26 -22.08 2.30 -8.74
CA PRO A 26 -22.84 3.11 -7.78
C PRO A 26 -22.25 4.51 -7.54
N CYS A 27 -20.91 4.63 -7.49
CA CYS A 27 -20.24 5.92 -7.35
C CYS A 27 -20.46 6.79 -8.60
N ILE A 28 -20.24 6.20 -9.78
CA ILE A 28 -20.39 6.90 -11.07
C ILE A 28 -21.83 7.35 -11.28
N GLU A 29 -22.81 6.52 -10.90
CA GLU A 29 -24.23 6.88 -10.95
C GLU A 29 -24.56 8.05 -10.01
N ALA A 30 -24.07 8.03 -8.77
CA ALA A 30 -24.29 9.12 -7.82
C ALA A 30 -23.69 10.44 -8.33
N ILE A 31 -22.46 10.40 -8.85
CA ILE A 31 -21.78 11.55 -9.47
C ILE A 31 -22.55 12.05 -10.71
N ASN A 32 -23.11 11.15 -11.52
CA ASN A 32 -23.83 11.53 -12.72
C ASN A 32 -25.22 12.10 -12.47
N LYS A 33 -25.83 11.75 -11.33
CA LYS A 33 -27.11 12.29 -10.87
C LYS A 33 -26.97 13.58 -10.07
N ASP A 34 -25.73 14.09 -9.90
CA ASP A 34 -25.41 15.25 -9.07
C ASP A 34 -26.02 15.11 -7.66
N GLU A 35 -25.91 13.90 -7.09
CA GLU A 35 -26.34 13.64 -5.71
C GLU A 35 -25.55 14.51 -4.71
N ASP A 36 -26.09 14.66 -3.51
CA ASP A 36 -25.42 15.41 -2.45
C ASP A 36 -24.05 14.78 -2.08
N ALA A 37 -23.13 15.63 -1.59
CA ALA A 37 -21.77 15.23 -1.27
C ALA A 37 -21.72 14.05 -0.28
N SER A 38 -22.60 14.03 0.73
CA SER A 38 -22.64 12.94 1.72
C SER A 38 -22.97 11.60 1.09
N LYS A 39 -23.93 11.53 0.16
CA LYS A 39 -24.21 10.29 -0.57
C LYS A 39 -23.05 9.84 -1.45
N ILE A 40 -22.34 10.77 -2.10
CA ILE A 40 -21.17 10.42 -2.92
C ILE A 40 -20.05 9.87 -2.02
N GLU A 41 -19.80 10.50 -0.88
CA GLU A 41 -18.86 10.01 0.13
C GLU A 41 -19.23 8.62 0.64
N ASP A 42 -20.50 8.35 0.94
CA ASP A 42 -20.97 7.02 1.34
C ASP A 42 -20.69 5.95 0.27
N GLN A 43 -20.90 6.26 -1.02
CA GLN A 43 -20.59 5.33 -2.11
C GLN A 43 -19.09 5.09 -2.25
N LEU A 44 -18.28 6.15 -2.14
CA LEU A 44 -16.82 6.05 -2.18
C LEU A 44 -16.29 5.23 -1.00
N GLN A 45 -16.80 5.45 0.20
CA GLN A 45 -16.44 4.69 1.39
C GLN A 45 -16.81 3.21 1.23
N ALA A 46 -17.99 2.90 0.70
CA ALA A 46 -18.42 1.54 0.43
C ALA A 46 -17.52 0.84 -0.62
N LEU A 47 -17.16 1.55 -1.69
CA LEU A 47 -16.25 1.06 -2.73
C LEU A 47 -14.88 0.72 -2.14
N TRP A 48 -14.24 1.67 -1.44
CA TRP A 48 -12.89 1.47 -0.93
C TRP A 48 -12.83 0.44 0.19
N SER A 49 -13.81 0.44 1.09
CA SER A 49 -13.93 -0.60 2.12
C SER A 49 -14.01 -1.99 1.50
N ALA A 50 -14.77 -2.15 0.41
CA ALA A 50 -14.90 -3.43 -0.28
C ALA A 50 -13.59 -3.86 -0.97
N VAL A 51 -12.93 -2.94 -1.69
CA VAL A 51 -11.63 -3.20 -2.35
C VAL A 51 -10.56 -3.58 -1.34
N LEU A 52 -10.46 -2.82 -0.25
CA LEU A 52 -9.45 -3.03 0.80
C LEU A 52 -9.71 -4.32 1.58
N THR A 53 -10.97 -4.65 1.86
CA THR A 53 -11.35 -5.95 2.44
C THR A 53 -10.98 -7.11 1.50
N ALA A 54 -11.22 -6.96 0.19
CA ALA A 54 -10.83 -7.97 -0.78
C ALA A 54 -9.30 -8.14 -0.85
N ALA A 55 -8.55 -7.04 -0.82
CA ALA A 55 -7.09 -7.05 -0.78
C ALA A 55 -6.56 -7.79 0.46
N GLU A 56 -7.06 -7.46 1.64
CA GLU A 56 -6.70 -8.11 2.91
C GLU A 56 -6.93 -9.63 2.87
N GLN A 57 -8.01 -10.07 2.21
CA GLN A 57 -8.42 -11.47 2.17
C GLN A 57 -7.89 -12.25 0.95
N THR A 58 -7.14 -11.60 0.06
CA THR A 58 -6.53 -12.22 -1.11
C THR A 58 -5.04 -12.43 -0.84
N PRO A 59 -4.51 -13.67 -0.98
CA PRO A 59 -3.09 -13.95 -0.77
C PRO A 59 -2.19 -12.98 -1.55
N HIS A 60 -1.10 -12.56 -0.92
CA HIS A 60 -0.19 -11.53 -1.45
C HIS A 60 0.35 -11.78 -2.87
N ASP A 61 0.38 -13.04 -3.32
CA ASP A 61 0.85 -13.47 -4.64
C ASP A 61 -0.27 -13.57 -5.70
N GLN A 62 -1.52 -13.28 -5.34
CA GLN A 62 -2.71 -13.40 -6.20
C GLN A 62 -3.46 -12.07 -6.40
N GLN A 63 -2.81 -10.94 -6.11
CA GLN A 63 -3.46 -9.62 -6.10
C GLN A 63 -3.36 -8.83 -7.42
N ASP A 64 -2.71 -9.37 -8.45
CA ASP A 64 -2.47 -8.65 -9.71
C ASP A 64 -3.75 -8.14 -10.34
N LYS A 65 -4.78 -9.00 -10.45
CA LYS A 65 -6.07 -8.60 -11.01
C LYS A 65 -6.75 -7.50 -10.19
N LEU A 66 -6.57 -7.48 -8.86
CA LEU A 66 -7.14 -6.43 -8.02
C LEU A 66 -6.44 -5.09 -8.25
N VAL A 67 -5.12 -5.10 -8.48
CA VAL A 67 -4.35 -3.91 -8.85
C VAL A 67 -4.81 -3.37 -10.20
N GLU A 68 -5.00 -4.25 -11.18
CA GLU A 68 -5.57 -3.88 -12.49
C GLU A 68 -6.96 -3.25 -12.33
N ILE A 69 -7.84 -3.83 -11.52
CA ILE A 69 -9.18 -3.29 -11.25
C ILE A 69 -9.09 -1.86 -10.69
N VAL A 70 -8.24 -1.58 -9.71
CA VAL A 70 -8.09 -0.21 -9.17
C VAL A 70 -7.49 0.74 -10.20
N ARG A 71 -6.55 0.27 -11.04
CA ARG A 71 -6.05 1.06 -12.17
C ARG A 71 -7.17 1.41 -13.13
N SER A 72 -8.00 0.45 -13.52
CA SER A 72 -9.15 0.66 -14.39
C SER A 72 -10.16 1.63 -13.76
N ILE A 73 -10.47 1.48 -12.45
CA ILE A 73 -11.31 2.43 -11.70
C ILE A 73 -10.77 3.85 -11.86
N LYS A 74 -9.47 4.08 -11.62
CA LYS A 74 -8.82 5.40 -11.73
C LYS A 74 -9.05 6.07 -13.10
N THR A 75 -9.22 5.28 -14.15
CA THR A 75 -9.35 5.75 -15.54
C THR A 75 -10.79 5.70 -16.09
N LEU A 76 -11.79 5.32 -15.29
CA LEU A 76 -13.15 5.11 -15.81
C LEU A 76 -13.75 6.38 -16.45
N PRO A 77 -14.28 6.28 -17.69
CA PRO A 77 -14.98 7.39 -18.33
C PRO A 77 -16.33 7.66 -17.65
N GLY A 78 -16.67 8.94 -17.46
CA GLY A 78 -17.91 9.39 -16.81
C GLY A 78 -17.70 10.04 -15.44
N ALA A 79 -16.62 9.70 -14.72
CA ALA A 79 -16.14 10.45 -13.54
C ALA A 79 -14.83 11.21 -13.83
N THR A 80 -14.15 10.87 -14.93
CA THR A 80 -12.91 11.51 -15.40
C THR A 80 -13.13 12.61 -16.44
N ASP A 81 -14.38 12.96 -16.75
CA ASP A 81 -14.64 14.11 -17.61
C ASP A 81 -14.13 15.36 -16.89
N LYS A 82 -13.13 16.05 -17.46
CA LYS A 82 -12.28 17.03 -16.76
C LYS A 82 -13.07 18.21 -16.14
N ALA A 83 -14.34 18.35 -16.48
CA ALA A 83 -15.25 19.36 -15.96
C ALA A 83 -16.01 18.92 -14.70
N LYS A 84 -16.15 17.62 -14.40
CA LYS A 84 -16.86 17.13 -13.21
C LYS A 84 -15.91 16.99 -12.03
N LYS A 85 -15.97 17.95 -11.12
CA LYS A 85 -15.33 17.88 -9.81
C LYS A 85 -16.33 17.33 -8.81
N ILE A 86 -15.85 16.45 -7.93
CA ILE A 86 -16.64 15.87 -6.84
C ILE A 86 -16.29 16.66 -5.58
N THR A 87 -17.27 16.99 -4.75
CA THR A 87 -17.00 17.56 -3.42
C THR A 87 -16.84 16.43 -2.42
N VAL A 88 -15.71 16.40 -1.72
CA VAL A 88 -15.42 15.49 -0.61
C VAL A 88 -14.82 16.30 0.52
N TRP A 89 -15.40 16.23 1.71
CA TRP A 89 -15.00 17.00 2.89
C TRP A 89 -14.83 18.50 2.59
N ASP A 90 -15.82 19.06 1.88
CA ASP A 90 -15.86 20.45 1.44
C ASP A 90 -14.75 20.86 0.44
N GLU A 91 -13.96 19.91 -0.07
CA GLU A 91 -12.93 20.13 -1.08
C GLU A 91 -13.31 19.55 -2.43
N GLU A 92 -13.00 20.29 -3.50
CA GLU A 92 -13.17 19.78 -4.86
C GLU A 92 -12.02 18.82 -5.24
N VAL A 93 -12.39 17.57 -5.55
CA VAL A 93 -11.45 16.50 -5.92
C VAL A 93 -11.83 15.87 -7.25
N SER A 94 -10.82 15.51 -8.03
CA SER A 94 -11.01 14.78 -9.29
C SER A 94 -10.97 13.26 -9.06
N TRP A 95 -11.78 12.53 -9.82
CA TRP A 95 -11.90 11.08 -9.70
C TRP A 95 -10.57 10.32 -9.86
N ASP A 96 -9.69 10.78 -10.76
CA ASP A 96 -8.39 10.15 -11.01
C ASP A 96 -7.45 10.19 -9.79
N LYS A 97 -7.78 11.01 -8.78
CA LYS A 97 -7.07 11.05 -7.49
C LYS A 97 -7.56 10.00 -6.49
N LEU A 98 -8.56 9.20 -6.84
CA LEU A 98 -9.15 8.17 -5.99
C LEU A 98 -9.64 8.78 -4.66
N PRO A 99 -10.64 9.68 -4.71
CA PRO A 99 -11.10 10.41 -3.54
C PRO A 99 -11.50 9.46 -2.41
N LEU A 100 -11.14 9.79 -1.16
CA LEU A 100 -11.24 8.96 0.05
C LEU A 100 -10.37 7.70 0.12
N PHE A 101 -9.75 7.25 -0.98
CA PHE A 101 -8.96 6.01 -0.96
C PHE A 101 -7.79 6.06 0.04
N GLY A 102 -7.06 7.18 0.10
CA GLY A 102 -5.91 7.32 1.01
C GLY A 102 -6.31 7.21 2.48
N ALA A 103 -7.46 7.79 2.86
CA ALA A 103 -7.99 7.71 4.21
C ALA A 103 -8.45 6.28 4.55
N ALA A 104 -9.21 5.65 3.66
CA ALA A 104 -9.63 4.26 3.82
C ALA A 104 -8.42 3.30 3.89
N ALA A 105 -7.39 3.53 3.07
CA ALA A 105 -6.17 2.73 3.07
C ALA A 105 -5.38 2.87 4.39
N ARG A 106 -5.34 4.08 4.96
CA ARG A 106 -4.73 4.34 6.27
C ARG A 106 -5.44 3.57 7.39
N GLU A 107 -6.77 3.61 7.41
CA GLU A 107 -7.60 2.89 8.39
C GLU A 107 -7.47 1.37 8.25
N GLN A 108 -7.48 0.86 7.02
CA GLN A 108 -7.28 -0.57 6.77
C GLN A 108 -5.89 -1.03 7.19
N LEU A 109 -4.85 -0.21 6.98
CA LEU A 109 -3.49 -0.54 7.41
C LEU A 109 -3.43 -0.79 8.92
N ASP A 110 -4.06 0.07 9.73
CA ASP A 110 -4.12 -0.11 11.19
C ASP A 110 -4.90 -1.38 11.55
N THR A 111 -6.09 -1.53 10.99
CA THR A 111 -6.97 -2.67 11.27
C THR A 111 -6.31 -4.00 10.94
N ALA A 112 -5.68 -4.11 9.77
CA ALA A 112 -5.07 -5.35 9.30
C ALA A 112 -3.84 -5.76 10.14
N GLN A 113 -3.09 -4.79 10.68
CA GLN A 113 -1.95 -5.08 11.56
C GLN A 113 -2.36 -5.71 12.89
N GLU A 114 -3.58 -5.45 13.36
CA GLU A 114 -4.13 -6.00 14.60
C GLU A 114 -4.95 -7.27 14.38
N LYS A 115 -5.42 -7.50 13.15
CA LYS A 115 -6.35 -8.59 12.81
C LYS A 115 -5.70 -9.96 12.72
N SER A 116 -4.72 -10.13 11.83
CA SER A 116 -3.99 -11.39 11.65
C SER A 116 -2.71 -11.19 10.85
N ASP A 117 -1.80 -12.16 10.93
CA ASP A 117 -0.56 -12.15 10.16
C ASP A 117 -0.83 -12.06 8.65
N ASP A 118 -1.75 -12.89 8.14
CA ASP A 118 -2.10 -12.90 6.71
C ASP A 118 -2.73 -11.58 6.26
N ALA A 119 -3.64 -11.01 7.07
CA ALA A 119 -4.25 -9.71 6.77
C ALA A 119 -3.19 -8.61 6.64
N CYS A 120 -2.25 -8.57 7.60
CA CYS A 120 -1.15 -7.63 7.61
C CYS A 120 -0.25 -7.78 6.37
N VAL A 121 0.12 -9.00 6.00
CA VAL A 121 0.97 -9.28 4.82
C VAL A 121 0.24 -8.95 3.53
N ASN A 122 -1.01 -9.39 3.39
CA ASN A 122 -1.80 -9.20 2.18
C ASN A 122 -2.06 -7.72 1.91
N ILE A 123 -2.44 -6.92 2.91
CA ILE A 123 -2.72 -5.50 2.68
C ILE A 123 -1.45 -4.71 2.31
N ASN A 124 -0.31 -5.01 2.96
CA ASN A 124 0.96 -4.37 2.64
C ASN A 124 1.42 -4.72 1.22
N SER A 125 1.21 -5.97 0.81
CA SER A 125 1.52 -6.44 -0.54
C SER A 125 0.69 -5.71 -1.60
N PHE A 126 -0.60 -5.49 -1.31
CA PHE A 126 -1.47 -4.74 -2.19
C PHE A 126 -1.02 -3.29 -2.34
N PHE A 127 -0.68 -2.63 -1.23
CA PHE A 127 -0.15 -1.26 -1.24
C PHE A 127 1.19 -1.13 -1.95
N ALA A 128 2.07 -2.12 -1.78
CA ALA A 128 3.33 -2.22 -2.52
C ALA A 128 3.07 -2.28 -4.03
N ARG A 129 2.17 -3.15 -4.47
CA ARG A 129 1.82 -3.29 -5.90
C ARG A 129 1.17 -2.04 -6.47
N LEU A 130 0.25 -1.39 -5.75
CA LEU A 130 -0.35 -0.11 -6.18
C LEU A 130 0.71 1.00 -6.35
N THR A 131 1.67 1.05 -5.42
CA THR A 131 2.80 2.00 -5.46
C THR A 131 3.69 1.71 -6.66
N ALA A 132 4.08 0.46 -6.86
CA ALA A 132 4.91 0.03 -7.99
C ALA A 132 4.24 0.29 -9.35
N ALA A 133 2.92 0.10 -9.40
CA ALA A 133 2.10 0.34 -10.57
C ALA A 133 1.84 1.83 -10.88
N GLY A 134 2.21 2.76 -9.98
CA GLY A 134 1.90 4.18 -10.12
C GLY A 134 0.41 4.52 -10.02
N VAL A 135 -0.40 3.62 -9.44
CA VAL A 135 -1.86 3.82 -9.31
C VAL A 135 -2.16 4.77 -8.15
N ASN A 136 -1.52 4.53 -7.01
CA ASN A 136 -1.52 5.41 -5.85
C ASN A 136 -0.18 5.30 -5.14
N ASP A 137 0.39 6.42 -4.72
CA ASP A 137 1.68 6.46 -4.04
C ASP A 137 1.51 6.26 -2.54
N LEU A 138 1.68 5.01 -2.10
CA LEU A 138 1.57 4.60 -0.71
C LEU A 138 2.93 4.35 -0.07
N SER A 139 4.00 4.91 -0.65
CA SER A 139 5.38 4.69 -0.19
C SER A 139 5.64 5.16 1.25
N LEU A 140 4.83 6.07 1.80
CA LEU A 140 4.88 6.43 3.21
C LEU A 140 4.59 5.23 4.12
N PHE A 141 3.67 4.34 3.72
CA PHE A 141 3.33 3.14 4.49
C PHE A 141 4.51 2.16 4.50
N ALA A 142 5.27 2.08 3.39
CA ALA A 142 6.53 1.35 3.35
C ALA A 142 7.50 1.87 4.41
N ILE A 143 7.70 3.19 4.52
CA ILE A 143 8.56 3.79 5.55
C ILE A 143 8.12 3.35 6.95
N TRP A 144 6.83 3.35 7.26
CA TRP A 144 6.35 2.97 8.59
C TRP A 144 6.63 1.51 8.93
N VAL A 145 6.40 0.62 7.97
CA VAL A 145 6.66 -0.81 8.14
C VAL A 145 8.15 -1.10 8.23
N LEU A 146 8.95 -0.58 7.29
CA LEU A 146 10.41 -0.75 7.27
C LEU A 146 11.07 -0.11 8.49
N ARG A 147 10.54 1.02 9.00
CA ARG A 147 11.03 1.61 10.24
C ARG A 147 10.83 0.66 11.42
N GLY A 148 9.61 0.14 11.59
CA GLY A 148 9.30 -0.78 12.69
C GLY A 148 10.11 -2.07 12.69
N THR A 149 10.59 -2.52 11.53
CA THR A 149 11.32 -3.79 11.38
C THR A 149 12.82 -3.63 11.23
N LEU A 150 13.27 -2.67 10.42
CA LEU A 150 14.65 -2.51 10.02
C LEU A 150 15.32 -1.29 10.64
N GLU A 151 14.62 -0.40 11.35
CA GLU A 151 15.25 0.79 11.95
C GLU A 151 15.02 0.93 13.46
N ASP A 152 13.89 0.49 13.98
CA ASP A 152 13.60 0.57 15.40
C ASP A 152 14.51 -0.39 16.21
N PRO A 153 14.62 -1.69 15.86
CA PRO A 153 15.60 -2.58 16.47
C PRO A 153 17.03 -2.23 16.06
N SER A 154 18.00 -2.51 16.94
CA SER A 154 19.42 -2.53 16.55
C SER A 154 19.67 -3.61 15.50
N ALA A 155 20.68 -3.42 14.65
CA ALA A 155 20.91 -4.30 13.49
C ALA A 155 21.09 -5.78 13.85
N ASP A 156 21.69 -6.08 15.00
CA ASP A 156 21.91 -7.42 15.54
C ASP A 156 20.71 -8.01 16.30
N GLN A 157 19.69 -7.20 16.57
CA GLN A 157 18.50 -7.55 17.34
C GLN A 157 17.24 -7.74 16.49
N ILE A 158 17.30 -7.45 15.18
CA ILE A 158 16.13 -7.50 14.28
C ILE A 158 15.42 -8.86 14.33
N ALA A 159 16.16 -9.96 14.29
CA ALA A 159 15.56 -11.30 14.25
C ALA A 159 14.82 -11.66 15.56
N GLN A 160 15.21 -11.06 16.68
CA GLN A 160 14.59 -11.30 17.99
C GLN A 160 13.45 -10.32 18.29
N GLU A 161 13.60 -9.06 17.87
CA GLU A 161 12.67 -7.98 18.23
C GLU A 161 11.61 -7.70 17.16
N ALA A 162 11.92 -7.91 15.88
CA ALA A 162 10.96 -7.65 14.82
C ALA A 162 9.88 -8.74 14.80
N SER A 163 8.62 -8.31 14.79
CA SER A 163 7.49 -9.23 14.66
C SER A 163 7.57 -10.02 13.35
N PRO A 164 7.41 -11.37 13.36
CA PRO A 164 7.40 -12.18 12.15
C PRO A 164 6.45 -11.66 11.06
N ARG A 165 5.26 -11.17 11.44
CA ARG A 165 4.30 -10.61 10.49
C ARG A 165 4.80 -9.34 9.81
N LEU A 166 5.49 -8.46 10.55
CA LEU A 166 6.04 -7.23 10.00
C LEU A 166 7.27 -7.52 9.14
N LEU A 167 8.08 -8.54 9.47
CA LEU A 167 9.15 -9.01 8.59
C LEU A 167 8.60 -9.54 7.27
N LYS A 168 7.49 -10.29 7.30
CA LYS A 168 6.79 -10.72 6.08
C LYS A 168 6.26 -9.54 5.28
N ALA A 169 5.59 -8.58 5.91
CA ALA A 169 5.10 -7.37 5.26
C ALA A 169 6.23 -6.50 4.68
N THR A 170 7.34 -6.37 5.40
CA THR A 170 8.57 -5.70 4.91
C THR A 170 9.09 -6.40 3.67
N SER A 171 9.15 -7.74 3.70
CA SER A 171 9.60 -8.54 2.57
C SER A 171 8.73 -8.32 1.34
N THR A 172 7.41 -8.22 1.48
CA THR A 172 6.52 -7.99 0.33
C THR A 172 6.63 -6.57 -0.25
N TRP A 173 6.94 -5.56 0.56
CA TRP A 173 7.32 -4.23 0.05
C TRP A 173 8.55 -4.29 -0.86
N PHE A 174 9.59 -5.05 -0.48
CA PHE A 174 10.75 -5.25 -1.34
C PHE A 174 10.42 -6.08 -2.58
N ILE A 175 9.72 -7.21 -2.42
CA ILE A 175 9.37 -8.10 -3.55
C ILE A 175 8.57 -7.35 -4.62
N TYR A 176 7.58 -6.55 -4.22
CA TYR A 176 6.64 -5.94 -5.17
C TYR A 176 6.94 -4.49 -5.53
N ALA A 177 7.70 -3.76 -4.71
CA ALA A 177 7.92 -2.33 -4.90
C ALA A 177 9.39 -1.88 -4.82
N SER A 178 10.39 -2.78 -4.80
CA SER A 178 11.81 -2.40 -4.72
C SER A 178 12.20 -1.32 -5.74
N GLY A 179 11.79 -1.48 -6.99
CA GLY A 179 12.07 -0.51 -8.07
C GLY A 179 11.51 0.89 -7.77
N ALA A 180 10.27 0.97 -7.28
CA ALA A 180 9.64 2.25 -6.94
C ALA A 180 10.28 2.89 -5.70
N LEU A 181 10.62 2.10 -4.67
CA LEU A 181 11.26 2.60 -3.45
C LEU A 181 12.72 3.04 -3.71
N LYS A 182 13.47 2.31 -4.55
CA LYS A 182 14.81 2.69 -5.01
C LYS A 182 14.78 3.98 -5.81
N LYS A 183 13.80 4.14 -6.69
CA LYS A 183 13.57 5.39 -7.43
C LYS A 183 13.28 6.55 -6.45
N ALA A 184 12.35 6.38 -5.52
CA ALA A 184 12.04 7.39 -4.51
C ALA A 184 13.27 7.79 -3.67
N SER A 185 14.15 6.83 -3.36
CA SER A 185 15.41 7.05 -2.63
C SER A 185 16.44 7.81 -3.46
N SER A 186 16.54 7.51 -4.75
CA SER A 186 17.43 8.21 -5.68
C SER A 186 16.97 9.65 -5.95
N GLU A 187 15.65 9.87 -5.99
CA GLU A 187 15.03 11.19 -6.14
C GLU A 187 14.98 11.98 -4.83
N GLY A 188 15.37 11.37 -3.70
CA GLY A 188 15.39 12.03 -2.40
C GLY A 188 14.00 12.41 -1.89
N LYS A 189 12.96 11.64 -2.19
CA LYS A 189 11.57 11.97 -1.84
C LYS A 189 11.40 12.22 -0.33
N GLN A 190 10.88 13.38 0.05
CA GLN A 190 10.66 13.77 1.44
C GLN A 190 9.16 13.86 1.79
N PHE A 191 8.86 13.80 3.09
CA PHE A 191 7.53 14.02 3.65
C PHE A 191 7.57 15.08 4.73
N ASP A 192 6.51 15.88 4.82
CA ASP A 192 6.42 16.96 5.79
C ASP A 192 6.29 16.46 7.24
N GLY A 193 6.81 17.27 8.17
CA GLY A 193 6.72 16.98 9.60
C GLY A 193 7.58 15.79 10.03
N LYS A 194 7.06 14.99 10.98
CA LYS A 194 7.79 13.87 11.61
C LYS A 194 7.28 12.49 11.19
N ILE A 195 6.41 12.43 10.17
CA ILE A 195 5.71 11.18 9.80
C ILE A 195 6.67 10.13 9.21
N ALA A 196 7.73 10.57 8.54
CA ALA A 196 8.74 9.72 7.92
C ALA A 196 10.13 9.81 8.57
N LYS A 197 10.21 10.19 9.86
CA LYS A 197 11.47 10.20 10.63
C LYS A 197 12.15 8.82 10.66
N PRO A 198 13.47 8.74 10.91
CA PRO A 198 14.16 7.47 11.17
C PRO A 198 13.65 6.79 12.45
N GLY A 199 13.89 5.49 12.53
CA GLY A 199 13.62 4.64 13.69
C GLY A 199 14.62 4.82 14.82
N ALA A 200 14.33 4.16 15.94
CA ALA A 200 15.03 4.36 17.21
C ALA A 200 16.53 4.05 17.16
N SER A 201 16.96 2.99 16.48
CA SER A 201 18.39 2.63 16.34
C SER A 201 19.16 3.51 15.35
N LEU A 202 18.46 4.41 14.64
CA LEU A 202 19.02 5.36 13.67
C LEU A 202 18.73 6.81 14.10
N ALA A 203 18.56 7.05 15.40
CA ALA A 203 18.18 8.35 15.95
C ALA A 203 19.24 9.43 15.75
N GLU A 204 20.50 9.07 15.48
CA GLU A 204 21.57 9.97 15.07
C GLU A 204 21.24 10.73 13.78
N HIS A 205 20.46 10.11 12.88
CA HIS A 205 20.05 10.72 11.62
C HIS A 205 18.77 11.57 11.76
N LYS A 206 18.19 11.67 12.96
CA LYS A 206 16.89 12.34 13.15
C LYS A 206 16.91 13.82 12.76
N ASP A 207 18.05 14.50 12.81
CA ASP A 207 18.18 15.91 12.46
C ASP A 207 18.98 16.11 11.16
N GLU A 208 19.32 15.02 10.48
CA GLU A 208 20.06 15.05 9.22
C GLU A 208 19.12 15.38 8.05
N ASN A 209 19.58 16.27 7.17
CA ASN A 209 18.83 16.65 5.97
C ASN A 209 18.64 15.43 5.06
N GLY A 210 17.42 15.21 4.57
CA GLY A 210 17.09 14.09 3.69
C GLY A 210 16.58 12.83 4.41
N TRP A 211 16.65 12.78 5.74
CA TRP A 211 16.15 11.66 6.56
C TRP A 211 14.69 11.81 7.02
N ARG A 212 13.93 12.69 6.36
CA ARG A 212 12.48 12.83 6.53
C ARG A 212 11.71 12.16 5.39
N GLY A 213 12.29 11.11 4.81
CA GLY A 213 11.71 10.35 3.73
C GLY A 213 12.68 9.30 3.21
N PHE A 214 12.78 9.21 1.89
CA PHE A 214 13.67 8.31 1.18
C PHE A 214 14.98 9.01 0.83
N CYS A 215 16.10 8.35 1.09
CA CYS A 215 17.43 8.75 0.65
C CYS A 215 18.28 7.49 0.42
N ASN A 216 19.38 7.62 -0.33
CA ASN A 216 20.24 6.49 -0.69
C ASN A 216 20.87 5.78 0.53
N ASP A 217 21.26 6.54 1.57
CA ASP A 217 21.88 5.95 2.77
C ASP A 217 20.87 5.11 3.55
N ARG A 218 19.65 5.64 3.76
CA ARG A 218 18.55 4.92 4.40
C ARG A 218 18.15 3.67 3.60
N TRP A 219 18.08 3.78 2.28
CA TRP A 219 17.83 2.64 1.38
C TRP A 219 18.90 1.55 1.54
N LYS A 220 20.18 1.94 1.54
CA LYS A 220 21.30 1.02 1.72
C LYS A 220 21.24 0.31 3.07
N ILE A 221 20.91 1.03 4.14
CA ILE A 221 20.73 0.45 5.48
C ILE A 221 19.63 -0.61 5.47
N TRP A 222 18.47 -0.34 4.84
CA TRP A 222 17.42 -1.34 4.76
C TRP A 222 17.83 -2.58 3.98
N GLN A 223 18.52 -2.41 2.84
CA GLN A 223 19.02 -3.54 2.06
C GLN A 223 20.01 -4.39 2.86
N ASP A 224 20.95 -3.74 3.55
CA ASP A 224 21.97 -4.42 4.35
C ASP A 224 21.34 -5.17 5.52
N ARG A 225 20.47 -4.50 6.28
CA ARG A 225 19.78 -5.09 7.44
C ARG A 225 18.84 -6.22 7.06
N LEU A 226 18.15 -6.16 5.91
CA LEU A 226 17.34 -7.30 5.45
C LEU A 226 18.23 -8.46 4.97
N SER A 227 19.38 -8.15 4.36
CA SER A 227 20.29 -9.17 3.83
C SER A 227 20.92 -10.03 4.92
N THR A 228 21.21 -9.46 6.10
CA THR A 228 21.76 -10.22 7.25
C THR A 228 20.80 -11.31 7.73
N LEU A 229 19.49 -11.09 7.58
CA LEU A 229 18.45 -12.03 8.02
C LEU A 229 18.42 -13.33 7.22
N LYS A 230 19.03 -13.40 6.01
CA LYS A 230 19.12 -14.67 5.24
C LYS A 230 19.87 -15.76 6.00
N SER A 231 20.82 -15.36 6.85
CA SER A 231 21.67 -16.27 7.62
C SER A 231 21.22 -16.48 9.06
N THR A 232 20.11 -15.87 9.47
CA THR A 232 19.58 -15.99 10.83
C THR A 232 18.60 -17.16 10.95
N ASP A 233 18.45 -17.67 12.17
CA ASP A 233 17.41 -18.65 12.50
C ASP A 233 16.06 -17.94 12.58
N LEU A 234 15.24 -18.11 11.54
CA LEU A 234 13.91 -17.54 11.39
C LEU A 234 12.93 -18.66 11.03
N PRO A 235 11.64 -18.51 11.35
CA PRO A 235 10.60 -19.40 10.82
C PRO A 235 10.69 -19.53 9.30
N GLU A 236 10.48 -20.73 8.77
CA GLU A 236 10.73 -21.05 7.35
C GLU A 236 9.91 -20.18 6.38
N ASP A 237 8.66 -19.87 6.73
CA ASP A 237 7.80 -18.99 5.94
C ASP A 237 8.34 -17.56 5.85
N VAL A 238 8.88 -17.03 6.97
CA VAL A 238 9.54 -15.72 7.02
C VAL A 238 10.84 -15.76 6.23
N LYS A 239 11.66 -16.78 6.44
CA LYS A 239 12.97 -16.94 5.78
C LYS A 239 12.84 -17.00 4.26
N SER A 240 11.85 -17.72 3.75
CA SER A 240 11.54 -17.79 2.31
C SER A 240 11.20 -16.43 1.72
N LEU A 241 10.38 -15.63 2.40
CA LEU A 241 10.03 -14.28 1.95
C LEU A 241 11.22 -13.31 2.03
N VAL A 242 12.01 -13.36 3.10
CA VAL A 242 13.24 -12.57 3.23
C VAL A 242 14.21 -12.88 2.10
N ALA A 243 14.42 -14.16 1.78
CA ALA A 243 15.30 -14.57 0.68
C ALA A 243 14.84 -13.98 -0.66
N ARG A 244 13.55 -14.12 -0.98
CA ARG A 244 12.96 -13.52 -2.19
C ARG A 244 13.09 -12.00 -2.23
N ALA A 245 12.89 -11.34 -1.10
CA ALA A 245 12.99 -9.89 -0.99
C ALA A 245 14.40 -9.38 -1.27
N VAL A 246 15.42 -10.05 -0.72
CA VAL A 246 16.83 -9.70 -0.96
C VAL A 246 17.22 -9.92 -2.43
N ASP A 247 16.67 -10.94 -3.08
CA ASP A 247 16.94 -11.20 -4.49
C ASP A 247 16.22 -10.20 -5.43
N SER A 248 15.39 -9.30 -4.88
CA SER A 248 14.56 -8.34 -5.63
C SER A 248 15.15 -6.92 -5.74
N PHE A 249 16.34 -6.62 -5.18
CA PHE A 249 16.90 -5.26 -5.17
C PHE A 249 18.39 -5.12 -5.54
#